data_AF-A0A644TGB6-F1
#
_entry.id   AF-A0A644TGB6-F1
#
_cell.length_a   1.000
_cell.length_b   1.000
_cell.length_c   1.000
_cell.angle_alpha   90.00
_cell.angle_beta   90.00
_cell.angle_gamma   90.00
#
_symmetry.space_group_name_H-M   'P 1'
#
loop_
_entity.id
_entity.type
_entity.pdbx_description
1 polymer ?
#
loop_
_entity_poly.entity_id
_entity_poly.type
_entity_poly.pdbx_seq_one_letter_code
_entity_poly.pdbx_strand_id
1 'polypeptide(L)'
;MSYIIRMKRWEKLILESKTPEEYVDRSFRSGLPPAEKARLARQWMEATGYGKEDILFARNRHPHWKKKKQEGSEGRTRRRLDRHDYSRSAPIQWTKELLREFLDLNEKDKSGRYLHRDWELANHFGTTIPSIQYLRRKYLRVRELLGTRARKDKILEYMASSEIVLQNGGPKK
;
A
#
# COMPACT_ATOMS: atom_id res chain seq x y z
N MET A 1 7.43 -20.28 -51.26
CA MET A 1 5.98 -19.96 -51.18
C MET A 1 5.39 -20.76 -50.02
N SER A 2 4.91 -20.05 -49.00
CA SER A 2 4.05 -20.47 -47.87
C SER A 2 4.42 -21.69 -47.02
N TYR A 3 5.12 -21.44 -45.90
CA TYR A 3 5.04 -22.27 -44.70
C TYR A 3 3.65 -22.11 -44.09
N ILE A 4 2.68 -22.93 -44.52
CA ILE A 4 1.38 -23.02 -43.86
C ILE A 4 1.61 -23.79 -42.55
N ILE A 5 2.04 -23.08 -41.52
CA ILE A 5 2.00 -23.55 -40.14
C ILE A 5 0.52 -23.85 -39.86
N ARG A 6 0.18 -25.13 -39.69
CA ARG A 6 -1.16 -25.57 -39.29
C ARG A 6 -1.45 -24.98 -37.90
N MET A 7 -2.07 -23.81 -37.85
CA MET A 7 -2.43 -23.16 -36.59
C MET A 7 -3.29 -24.11 -35.77
N LYS A 8 -2.93 -24.28 -34.50
CA LYS A 8 -3.75 -25.08 -33.58
C LYS A 8 -5.10 -24.39 -33.45
N ARG A 9 -6.19 -25.17 -33.36
CA ARG A 9 -7.58 -24.67 -33.24
C ARG A 9 -7.71 -23.50 -32.25
N TRP A 10 -7.05 -23.61 -31.10
CA TRP A 10 -7.09 -22.60 -30.05
C TRP A 10 -6.34 -21.32 -30.38
N GLU A 11 -5.23 -21.38 -31.13
CA GLU A 11 -4.51 -20.19 -31.58
C GLU A 11 -5.42 -19.35 -32.50
N LYS A 12 -6.12 -20.02 -33.42
CA LYS A 12 -7.10 -19.37 -34.31
C LYS A 12 -8.21 -18.71 -33.50
N LEU A 13 -8.84 -19.47 -32.60
CA LEU A 13 -9.91 -18.96 -31.75
C LEU A 13 -9.48 -17.76 -30.90
N ILE A 14 -8.25 -17.73 -30.39
CA ILE A 14 -7.73 -16.59 -29.61
C ILE A 14 -7.55 -15.36 -30.50
N LEU A 15 -7.02 -15.51 -31.71
CA LEU A 15 -6.83 -14.38 -32.63
C LEU A 15 -8.15 -13.84 -33.19
N GLU A 16 -9.18 -14.68 -33.29
CA GLU A 16 -10.54 -14.30 -33.70
C GLU A 16 -11.39 -13.72 -32.55
N SER A 17 -10.81 -13.46 -31.37
CA SER A 17 -11.53 -12.80 -30.28
C SER A 17 -11.86 -11.36 -30.65
N LYS A 18 -13.11 -10.95 -30.49
CA LYS A 18 -13.55 -9.60 -30.83
C LYS A 18 -13.38 -8.62 -29.68
N THR A 19 -13.34 -9.13 -28.44
CA THR A 19 -13.22 -8.31 -27.23
C THR A 19 -12.14 -8.84 -26.29
N PRO A 20 -11.62 -8.00 -25.37
CA PRO A 20 -10.71 -8.44 -24.32
C PRO A 20 -11.28 -9.58 -23.46
N GLU A 21 -12.58 -9.58 -23.19
CA GLU A 21 -13.27 -10.62 -22.43
C GLU A 21 -13.22 -11.98 -23.15
N GLU A 22 -13.54 -11.99 -24.45
CA GLU A 22 -13.46 -13.20 -25.28
C GLU A 22 -12.02 -13.70 -25.39
N TYR A 23 -11.06 -12.79 -25.57
CA TYR A 23 -9.64 -13.12 -25.59
C TYR A 23 -9.21 -13.81 -24.29
N VAL A 24 -9.57 -13.25 -23.13
CA VAL A 24 -9.21 -13.82 -21.83
C VAL A 24 -9.84 -15.20 -21.62
N ASP A 25 -11.12 -15.38 -21.96
CA ASP A 25 -11.81 -16.66 -21.81
C ASP A 25 -11.23 -17.74 -22.74
N ARG A 26 -11.01 -17.43 -24.02
CA ARG A 26 -10.41 -18.37 -24.98
C ARG A 26 -8.95 -18.67 -24.62
N SER A 27 -8.18 -17.67 -24.19
CA SER A 27 -6.81 -17.87 -23.69
C SER A 27 -6.79 -18.74 -22.44
N PHE A 28 -7.72 -18.56 -21.51
CA PHE A 28 -7.86 -19.40 -20.33
C PHE A 28 -8.16 -20.86 -20.70
N ARG A 29 -9.20 -21.09 -21.52
CA ARG A 29 -9.65 -22.43 -21.95
C ARG A 29 -8.65 -23.18 -22.82
N SER A 30 -7.82 -22.45 -23.56
CA SER A 30 -6.90 -23.04 -24.53
C SER A 30 -5.83 -23.97 -23.95
N GLY A 31 -5.52 -23.85 -22.65
CA GLY A 31 -4.43 -24.60 -22.02
C GLY A 31 -3.03 -24.33 -22.62
N LEU A 32 -2.88 -23.35 -23.52
CA LEU A 32 -1.60 -23.12 -24.19
C LEU A 32 -0.50 -22.67 -23.21
N PRO A 33 0.77 -23.01 -23.48
CA PRO A 33 1.91 -22.56 -22.69
C PRO A 33 1.98 -21.03 -22.60
N PRO A 34 2.55 -20.46 -21.52
CA PRO A 34 2.69 -19.01 -21.35
C PRO A 34 3.41 -18.31 -22.52
N ALA A 35 4.44 -18.94 -23.09
CA ALA A 35 5.18 -18.39 -24.23
C ALA A 35 4.29 -18.28 -25.48
N GLU A 36 3.47 -19.30 -25.77
CA GLU A 36 2.51 -19.27 -26.88
C GLU A 36 1.44 -18.20 -26.65
N LYS A 37 0.92 -18.08 -25.43
CA LYS A 37 -0.06 -17.03 -25.07
C LYS A 37 0.52 -15.63 -25.18
N ALA A 38 1.78 -15.40 -24.81
CA ALA A 38 2.44 -14.11 -24.95
C ALA A 38 2.66 -13.73 -26.43
N ARG A 39 2.92 -14.71 -27.29
CA ARG A 39 2.98 -14.51 -28.74
C ARG A 39 1.61 -14.12 -29.29
N LEU A 40 0.55 -14.88 -28.96
CA LEU A 40 -0.81 -14.60 -29.41
C LEU A 40 -1.37 -13.28 -28.87
N ALA A 41 -1.04 -12.91 -27.64
CA ALA A 41 -1.42 -11.62 -27.06
C ALA A 41 -0.93 -10.46 -27.93
N ARG A 42 0.33 -10.50 -28.36
CA ARG A 42 0.93 -9.46 -29.21
C ARG A 42 0.22 -9.36 -30.56
N GLN A 43 0.02 -10.50 -31.21
CA GLN A 43 -0.68 -10.57 -32.50
C GLN A 43 -2.13 -10.10 -32.41
N TRP A 44 -2.84 -10.48 -31.34
CA TRP A 44 -4.22 -10.08 -31.12
C TRP A 44 -4.35 -8.58 -30.84
N MET A 45 -3.48 -8.01 -29.98
CA MET A 45 -3.46 -6.56 -29.71
C MET A 45 -3.14 -5.75 -30.98
N GLU A 46 -2.19 -6.21 -31.78
CA GLU A 46 -1.85 -5.58 -33.07
C GLU A 46 -3.03 -5.60 -34.05
N ALA A 47 -3.77 -6.71 -34.13
CA ALA A 47 -4.90 -6.86 -35.04
C ALA A 47 -6.17 -6.11 -34.60
N THR A 48 -6.36 -5.89 -33.30
CA THR A 48 -7.62 -5.33 -32.74
C THR A 48 -7.50 -3.91 -32.24
N GLY A 49 -6.27 -3.41 -32.00
CA GLY A 49 -6.01 -2.10 -31.40
C GLY A 49 -6.19 -2.04 -29.88
N TYR A 50 -6.60 -3.14 -29.24
CA TYR A 50 -6.66 -3.21 -27.78
C TYR A 50 -5.28 -3.24 -27.14
N GLY A 51 -5.19 -2.68 -25.94
CA GLY A 51 -3.98 -2.60 -25.16
C GLY A 51 -3.86 -3.67 -24.08
N LYS A 52 -2.66 -3.72 -23.48
CA LYS A 52 -2.38 -4.55 -22.30
C LYS A 52 -3.32 -4.26 -21.13
N GLU A 53 -3.67 -2.99 -20.93
CA GLU A 53 -4.57 -2.58 -19.84
C GLU A 53 -5.98 -3.13 -20.02
N ASP A 54 -6.48 -3.23 -21.25
CA ASP A 54 -7.80 -3.83 -21.54
C ASP A 54 -7.82 -5.32 -21.21
N ILE A 55 -6.76 -6.05 -21.57
CA ILE A 55 -6.59 -7.46 -21.21
C ILE A 55 -6.54 -7.63 -19.69
N LEU A 56 -5.80 -6.77 -18.98
CA LEU A 56 -5.72 -6.81 -17.52
C LEU A 56 -7.08 -6.50 -16.87
N PHE A 57 -7.79 -5.52 -17.41
CA PHE A 57 -9.12 -5.12 -16.95
C PHE A 57 -10.14 -6.26 -17.10
N ALA A 58 -10.17 -6.93 -18.25
CA ALA A 58 -11.01 -8.09 -18.51
C ALA A 58 -10.60 -9.29 -17.65
N ARG A 59 -9.29 -9.57 -17.54
CA ARG A 59 -8.77 -10.66 -16.69
C ARG A 59 -9.14 -10.48 -15.22
N ASN A 60 -9.12 -9.26 -14.70
CA ASN A 60 -9.50 -8.98 -13.32
C ASN A 60 -11.00 -9.21 -13.04
N ARG A 61 -11.84 -9.20 -14.08
CA ARG A 61 -13.29 -9.48 -13.98
C ARG A 61 -13.64 -10.93 -14.27
N HIS A 62 -12.77 -11.67 -14.94
CA HIS A 62 -12.99 -13.07 -15.27
C HIS A 62 -13.21 -13.94 -14.01
N PRO A 63 -14.29 -14.73 -13.92
CA PRO A 63 -14.69 -15.45 -12.70
C PRO A 63 -13.59 -16.33 -12.09
N HIS A 64 -12.91 -17.13 -12.93
CA HIS A 64 -11.80 -17.98 -12.48
C HIS A 64 -10.64 -17.18 -11.87
N TRP A 65 -10.20 -16.11 -12.54
CA TRP A 65 -9.06 -15.30 -12.07
C TRP A 65 -9.42 -14.46 -10.84
N LYS A 66 -10.68 -14.03 -10.73
CA LYS A 66 -11.22 -13.38 -9.52
C LYS A 66 -11.18 -14.34 -8.33
N LYS A 67 -11.68 -15.57 -8.50
CA LYS A 67 -11.61 -16.62 -7.45
C LYS A 67 -10.17 -16.94 -7.07
N LYS A 68 -9.30 -17.17 -8.05
CA LYS A 68 -7.86 -17.43 -7.83
C LYS A 68 -7.12 -16.29 -7.14
N LYS A 69 -7.50 -15.02 -7.40
CA LYS A 69 -6.95 -13.86 -6.68
C LYS A 69 -7.42 -13.82 -5.23
N GLN A 70 -8.64 -14.27 -4.97
CA GLN A 70 -9.20 -14.38 -3.62
C GLN A 70 -8.64 -15.58 -2.85
N GLU A 71 -8.17 -16.62 -3.51
CA GLU A 71 -7.50 -17.75 -2.86
C GLU A 71 -6.30 -17.28 -2.01
N GLY A 72 -6.32 -17.66 -0.74
CA GLY A 72 -5.34 -17.25 0.27
C GLY A 72 -5.41 -15.77 0.68
N SER A 73 -6.47 -15.02 0.30
CA SER A 73 -6.65 -13.63 0.74
C SER A 73 -6.77 -13.55 2.26
N GLU A 74 -7.56 -14.44 2.87
CA GLU A 74 -7.75 -14.53 4.32
C GLU A 74 -6.44 -14.80 5.04
N GLY A 75 -5.66 -15.78 4.59
CA GLY A 75 -4.35 -16.08 5.17
C GLY A 75 -3.34 -14.92 5.01
N ARG A 76 -3.36 -14.23 3.86
CA ARG A 76 -2.53 -13.02 3.65
C ARG A 76 -2.99 -11.86 4.53
N THR A 77 -4.29 -11.70 4.76
CA THR A 77 -4.84 -10.67 5.65
C THR A 77 -4.53 -11.00 7.09
N ARG A 78 -4.71 -12.26 7.53
CA ARG A 78 -4.36 -12.73 8.88
C ARG A 78 -2.87 -12.51 9.17
N ARG A 79 -1.97 -12.92 8.27
CA ARG A 79 -0.52 -12.66 8.44
C ARG A 79 -0.17 -11.18 8.50
N ARG A 80 -0.90 -10.31 7.77
CA ARG A 80 -0.72 -8.85 7.88
C ARG A 80 -1.20 -8.33 9.23
N LEU A 81 -2.36 -8.80 9.69
CA LEU A 81 -2.90 -8.44 11.00
C LEU A 81 -1.97 -8.90 12.12
N ASP A 82 -1.47 -10.14 12.07
CA ASP A 82 -0.55 -10.68 13.07
C ASP A 82 0.79 -9.93 13.08
N ARG A 83 1.31 -9.55 11.90
CA ARG A 83 2.55 -8.75 11.79
C ARG A 83 2.38 -7.31 12.29
N HIS A 84 1.15 -6.81 12.31
CA HIS A 84 0.82 -5.44 12.67
C HIS A 84 -0.09 -5.38 13.92
N ASP A 85 0.02 -6.37 14.81
CA ASP A 85 -0.68 -6.35 16.10
C ASP A 85 0.04 -5.39 17.07
N TYR A 86 -0.21 -4.10 16.87
CA TYR A 86 0.24 -3.03 17.75
C TYR A 86 -0.69 -2.81 18.96
N SER A 87 -1.64 -3.72 19.22
CA SER A 87 -2.57 -3.61 20.35
C SER A 87 -1.96 -4.15 21.66
N ARG A 88 -0.90 -4.95 21.54
CA ARG A 88 -0.19 -5.56 22.68
C ARG A 88 0.99 -4.73 23.18
N SER A 89 1.30 -3.62 22.54
CA SER A 89 2.39 -2.73 22.96
C SER A 89 2.03 -2.04 24.26
N ALA A 90 2.95 -2.04 25.23
CA ALA A 90 2.75 -1.33 26.49
C ALA A 90 2.59 0.19 26.23
N PRO A 91 1.79 0.91 27.04
CA PRO A 91 1.76 2.36 26.99
C PRO A 91 3.18 2.91 27.25
N ILE A 92 3.73 3.64 26.29
CA ILE A 92 5.04 4.28 26.41
C ILE A 92 4.90 5.63 27.12
N GLN A 93 5.84 5.92 28.01
CA GLN A 93 6.04 7.27 28.52
C GLN A 93 6.92 8.05 27.56
N TRP A 94 6.38 9.11 26.95
CA TRP A 94 7.11 9.96 26.02
C TRP A 94 8.06 10.92 26.77
N THR A 95 9.27 10.46 27.03
CA THR A 95 10.34 11.30 27.58
C THR A 95 10.81 12.34 26.57
N LYS A 96 11.57 13.34 27.03
CA LYS A 96 12.11 14.40 26.17
C LYS A 96 13.05 13.82 25.11
N GLU A 97 13.78 12.77 25.44
CA GLU A 97 14.70 12.05 24.57
C GLU A 97 13.93 11.35 23.45
N LEU A 98 12.87 10.60 23.79
CA LEU A 98 12.01 9.92 22.83
C LEU A 98 11.25 10.91 21.93
N LEU A 99 10.81 12.04 22.49
CA LEU A 99 10.18 13.10 21.70
C LEU A 99 11.16 13.74 20.72
N ARG A 100 12.42 13.94 21.12
CA ARG A 100 13.45 14.48 20.22
C ARG A 100 13.68 13.52 19.05
N GLU A 101 13.86 12.24 19.36
CA GLU A 101 14.02 11.19 18.35
C GLU A 101 12.80 11.08 17.44
N PHE A 102 11.59 11.15 17.99
CA PHE A 102 10.36 11.19 17.20
C PHE A 102 10.37 12.38 16.23
N LEU A 103 10.83 13.56 16.65
CA LEU A 103 10.90 14.73 15.78
C LEU A 103 11.96 14.60 14.67
N ASP A 104 13.03 13.83 14.89
CA ASP A 104 14.00 13.47 13.85
C ASP A 104 13.38 12.51 12.83
N LEU A 105 12.57 11.54 13.29
CA LEU A 105 11.92 10.56 12.41
C LEU A 105 10.60 11.04 11.80
N ASN A 106 10.02 12.13 12.27
CA ASN A 106 8.74 12.67 11.80
C ASN A 106 8.88 13.63 10.60
N GLU A 107 9.83 13.33 9.71
CA GLU A 107 10.11 14.14 8.53
C GLU A 107 9.17 13.84 7.36
N LYS A 108 9.02 14.84 6.49
CA LYS A 108 8.24 14.77 5.27
C LYS A 108 9.13 14.98 4.05
N ASP A 109 8.83 14.26 2.98
CA ASP A 109 9.45 14.48 1.68
C ASP A 109 8.97 15.81 1.04
N LYS A 110 9.54 16.13 -0.13
CA LYS A 110 9.17 17.32 -0.92
C LYS A 110 7.69 17.32 -1.37
N SER A 111 7.03 16.16 -1.37
CA SER A 111 5.61 16.00 -1.72
C SER A 111 4.68 16.11 -0.50
N GLY A 112 5.23 16.34 0.70
CA GLY A 112 4.48 16.45 1.95
C GLY A 112 4.08 15.11 2.57
N ARG A 113 4.60 13.99 2.07
CA ARG A 113 4.38 12.65 2.61
C ARG A 113 5.41 12.32 3.66
N TYR A 114 5.01 11.63 4.72
CA TYR A 114 5.94 11.21 5.76
C TYR A 114 6.95 10.18 5.23
N LEU A 115 8.23 10.38 5.53
CA LEU A 115 9.30 9.43 5.17
C LEU A 115 9.11 8.10 5.90
N HIS A 116 8.78 8.17 7.19
CA HIS A 116 8.45 7.00 8.01
C HIS A 116 6.93 6.88 8.19
N ARG A 117 6.38 5.69 7.93
CA ARG A 117 4.97 5.36 8.13
C ARG A 117 4.66 5.14 9.61
N ASP A 118 3.40 5.30 9.99
CA ASP A 118 2.98 5.15 11.39
C ASP A 118 3.37 3.79 11.98
N TRP A 119 3.27 2.72 11.18
CA TRP A 119 3.62 1.37 11.60
C TRP A 119 5.13 1.17 11.79
N GLU A 120 5.96 1.91 11.04
CA GLU A 120 7.43 1.88 11.16
C GLU A 120 7.84 2.56 12.46
N LEU A 121 7.24 3.72 12.78
CA LEU A 121 7.46 4.41 14.04
C LEU A 121 6.90 3.63 15.24
N ALA A 122 5.72 3.03 15.11
CA ALA A 122 5.12 2.22 16.17
C ALA A 122 6.02 1.02 16.51
N ASN A 123 6.59 0.37 15.50
CA ASN A 123 7.58 -0.68 15.69
C ASN A 123 8.88 -0.16 16.31
N HIS A 124 9.40 0.97 15.85
CA HIS A 124 10.64 1.59 16.35
C HIS A 124 10.56 1.94 17.83
N PHE A 125 9.48 2.61 18.25
CA PHE A 125 9.27 3.03 19.63
C PHE A 125 8.64 1.94 20.52
N GLY A 126 8.37 0.74 19.98
CA GLY A 126 7.69 -0.32 20.73
C GLY A 126 6.32 0.10 21.28
N THR A 127 5.57 0.90 20.52
CA THR A 127 4.30 1.51 20.93
C THR A 127 3.17 1.19 19.94
N THR A 128 2.00 1.80 20.13
CA THR A 128 0.82 1.59 19.29
C THR A 128 0.76 2.61 18.14
N ILE A 129 0.18 2.24 17.00
CA ILE A 129 -0.11 3.19 15.90
C ILE A 129 -0.90 4.42 16.41
N PRO A 130 -1.96 4.28 17.23
CA PRO A 130 -2.66 5.41 17.82
C PRO A 130 -1.74 6.37 18.60
N SER A 131 -0.73 5.87 19.32
CA SER A 131 0.23 6.70 20.05
C SER A 131 1.08 7.56 19.10
N ILE A 132 1.57 6.97 18.00
CA ILE A 132 2.29 7.71 16.95
C ILE A 132 1.41 8.78 16.30
N GLN A 133 0.17 8.42 15.97
CA GLN A 133 -0.78 9.36 15.38
C GLN A 133 -1.13 10.52 16.32
N TYR A 134 -1.25 10.23 17.62
CA TYR A 134 -1.40 11.25 18.64
C TYR A 134 -0.23 12.23 18.64
N LEU A 135 1.02 11.73 18.65
CA LEU A 135 2.20 12.60 18.57
C LEU A 135 2.26 13.44 17.29
N ARG A 136 1.86 12.87 16.14
CA ARG A 136 1.78 13.62 14.87
C ARG A 136 0.79 14.77 14.94
N ARG A 137 -0.43 14.50 15.43
CA ARG A 137 -1.45 15.54 15.63
C ARG A 137 -0.97 16.62 16.61
N LYS A 138 -0.32 16.20 17.69
CA LYS A 138 0.27 17.08 18.70
C LYS A 138 1.36 17.97 18.11
N TYR A 139 2.30 17.40 17.37
CA TYR A 139 3.35 18.14 16.66
C TYR A 139 2.76 19.18 15.70
N LEU A 140 1.77 18.80 14.90
CA LEU A 140 1.11 19.71 13.97
C LEU A 140 0.45 20.88 14.72
N ARG A 141 -0.24 20.60 15.83
CA ARG A 141 -0.87 21.63 16.66
C ARG A 141 0.16 22.57 17.29
N VAL A 142 1.27 22.05 17.81
CA VAL A 142 2.36 22.88 18.36
C VAL A 142 2.98 23.77 17.28
N ARG A 143 3.17 23.24 16.06
CA ARG A 143 3.66 24.04 14.93
C ARG A 143 2.69 25.13 14.49
N GLU A 144 1.39 24.86 14.55
CA GLU A 144 0.37 25.87 14.27
C GLU A 144 0.43 27.01 15.30
N LEU A 145 0.55 26.68 16.59
CA LEU A 145 0.61 27.66 17.68
C LEU A 145 1.90 28.49 17.69
N LEU A 146 3.06 27.88 17.42
CA LEU A 146 4.36 28.56 17.44
C LEU A 146 4.73 29.20 16.09
N GLY A 147 3.99 28.88 15.03
CA GLY A 147 4.26 29.32 13.67
C GLY A 147 5.31 28.48 12.93
N THR A 148 5.40 28.69 11.63
CA THR A 148 6.21 27.85 10.71
C THR A 148 7.72 27.92 10.95
N ARG A 149 8.21 29.02 11.55
CA ARG A 149 9.63 29.29 11.86
C ARG A 149 10.06 28.87 13.27
N ALA A 150 9.20 28.19 14.02
CA ALA A 150 9.51 27.74 15.37
C ALA A 150 10.75 26.83 15.39
N ARG A 151 11.70 27.11 16.28
CA ARG A 151 12.89 26.28 16.48
C ARG A 151 12.48 24.91 17.02
N LYS A 152 13.19 23.86 16.60
CA LYS A 152 12.93 22.47 17.01
C LYS A 152 12.93 22.30 18.53
N ASP A 153 13.84 22.98 19.24
CA ASP A 153 13.91 22.93 20.70
C ASP A 153 12.66 23.50 21.38
N LYS A 154 12.08 24.57 20.81
CA LYS A 154 10.84 25.16 21.34
C LYS A 154 9.64 24.25 21.09
N ILE A 155 9.59 23.58 19.93
CA ILE A 155 8.59 22.56 19.63
C ILE A 155 8.70 21.41 20.64
N LEU A 156 9.92 20.93 20.89
CA LEU A 156 10.19 19.85 21.84
C LEU A 156 9.74 20.22 23.26
N GLU A 157 10.04 21.44 23.72
CA GLU A 157 9.62 21.95 25.02
C GLU A 157 8.09 21.93 25.17
N TYR A 158 7.35 22.45 24.18
CA TYR A 158 5.88 22.45 24.21
C TYR A 158 5.27 21.04 24.15
N MET A 159 5.89 20.16 23.36
CA MET A 159 5.47 18.76 23.32
C MET A 159 5.72 18.05 24.64
N ALA A 160 6.82 18.34 25.34
CA ALA A 160 7.10 17.75 26.65
C ALA A 160 6.19 18.30 27.76
N SER A 161 5.96 19.62 27.81
CA SER A 161 5.15 20.26 28.86
C SER A 161 3.71 19.76 28.92
N SER A 162 3.15 19.39 27.76
CA SER A 162 1.79 18.84 27.69
C SER A 162 1.69 17.38 28.16
N GLU A 163 2.78 16.60 28.12
CA GLU A 163 2.81 15.28 28.76
C GLU A 163 2.80 15.41 30.29
N ILE A 164 3.54 16.39 30.83
CA ILE A 164 3.61 16.67 32.28
C ILE A 164 2.23 17.07 32.83
N VAL A 165 1.49 17.91 32.10
CA VAL A 165 0.13 18.34 32.48
C VAL A 165 -0.87 17.18 32.49
N LEU A 166 -0.72 16.23 31.56
CA LEU A 166 -1.56 15.02 31.50
C LEU A 166 -1.22 14.02 32.60
N GLN A 167 0.06 13.93 33.01
CA GLN A 167 0.52 13.02 34.05
C GLN A 167 0.23 13.51 35.48
N ASN A 168 0.35 14.82 35.73
CA ASN A 168 0.25 15.38 37.08
C ASN A 168 -1.13 15.98 37.41
N GLY A 169 -2.08 15.93 36.47
CA GLY A 169 -3.30 16.72 36.53
C GLY A 169 -3.00 18.19 36.27
N GLY A 170 -3.92 18.88 35.59
CA GLY A 170 -3.78 20.31 35.28
C GLY A 170 -3.49 21.17 36.53
N PRO A 171 -3.03 22.42 36.34
CA PRO A 171 -2.68 23.30 37.45
C PRO A 171 -3.81 23.31 38.47
N LYS A 172 -3.48 22.91 39.71
CA LYS A 172 -4.43 22.99 40.83
C LYS A 172 -4.75 24.48 41.01
N LYS A 173 -6.03 24.82 40.80
CA LYS A 173 -6.56 26.16 41.06
C LYS A 173 -6.39 26.54 42.52
#